data_AF-A0A5J4EDJ5-F1
#
_entry.id   AF-A0A5J4EDJ5-F1
#
_cell.length_a   1.000
_cell.length_b   1.000
_cell.length_c   1.000
_cell.angle_alpha   90.00
_cell.angle_beta   90.00
_cell.angle_gamma   90.00
#
_symmetry.space_group_name_H-M   'P 1'
#
loop_
_entity.id
_entity.type
_entity.pdbx_description
1 polymer ?
#
loop_
_entity_poly.entity_id
_entity_poly.type
_entity_poly.pdbx_seq_one_letter_code
_entity_poly.pdbx_strand_id
1 'polypeptide(L)'
;MRDGMARDLSRVSRALAGGENEPLLSTAAVVDLEALEWALNLDQWVDPGGRPLGDVRLATVEGLLKRLDRLGFEGVVTLNVHSGVFCQNRKLGRWVVAGPGQIVSQCGYLGTMQADEQSPAFSRFLSSSPILVAGRIRLEIIAHGESSPLMAYPVDAESISANTWNGIAALNNRVETRLLQTNQAQ
;
A
#
# COMPACT_ATOMS: atom_id res chain seq x y z
N MET A 1 -57.89 -45.02 23.18
CA MET A 1 -56.62 -44.32 23.46
C MET A 1 -56.44 -43.32 22.33
N ARG A 2 -56.89 -42.07 22.52
CA ARG A 2 -56.10 -40.91 22.97
C ARG A 2 -55.02 -40.57 21.95
N ASP A 3 -55.30 -39.61 21.06
CA ASP A 3 -55.00 -38.17 21.22
C ASP A 3 -53.51 -37.87 21.04
N GLY A 4 -53.18 -37.13 19.98
CA GLY A 4 -51.90 -36.42 19.93
C GLY A 4 -51.20 -36.38 18.56
N MET A 5 -51.85 -35.86 17.50
CA MET A 5 -51.11 -35.43 16.31
C MET A 5 -51.92 -34.48 15.41
N ALA A 6 -52.53 -33.44 15.99
CA ALA A 6 -53.23 -32.40 15.23
C ALA A 6 -53.26 -31.07 15.99
N ARG A 7 -52.09 -30.57 16.40
CA ARG A 7 -51.91 -29.18 16.86
C ARG A 7 -50.48 -28.77 16.54
N ASP A 8 -50.28 -28.01 15.46
CA ASP A 8 -49.61 -26.69 15.53
C ASP A 8 -49.40 -26.00 14.16
N LEU A 9 -50.24 -26.26 13.14
CA LEU A 9 -50.16 -25.54 11.86
C LEU A 9 -50.72 -24.10 11.92
N SER A 10 -51.30 -23.68 13.04
CA SER A 10 -51.77 -22.30 13.26
C SER A 10 -50.68 -21.34 13.75
N ARG A 11 -49.47 -21.83 14.10
CA ARG A 11 -48.34 -20.96 14.47
C ARG A 11 -47.48 -20.54 13.28
N VAL A 12 -47.51 -21.29 12.17
CA VAL A 12 -46.69 -20.98 10.99
C VAL A 12 -47.27 -19.80 10.17
N SER A 13 -48.60 -19.57 10.21
CA SER A 13 -49.22 -18.46 9.48
C SER A 13 -49.25 -17.12 10.20
N ARG A 14 -48.65 -17.00 11.40
CA ARG A 14 -48.54 -15.70 12.11
C ARG A 14 -47.14 -15.07 12.05
N ALA A 15 -46.18 -15.73 11.40
CA ALA A 15 -44.86 -15.17 11.12
C ALA A 15 -44.79 -14.34 9.81
N LEU A 16 -45.93 -14.16 9.12
CA LEU A 16 -46.02 -13.36 7.88
C LEU A 16 -46.83 -12.06 8.06
N ALA A 17 -47.14 -11.67 9.30
CA ALA A 17 -47.92 -10.48 9.62
C ALA A 17 -47.29 -9.75 10.82
N GLY A 18 -46.14 -9.14 10.57
CA GLY A 18 -45.34 -8.35 11.50
C GLY A 18 -43.97 -8.22 10.86
N GLY A 19 -43.66 -7.12 10.18
CA GLY A 19 -43.53 -5.84 10.85
C GLY A 19 -42.17 -5.72 11.53
N GLU A 20 -41.12 -6.32 10.95
CA GLU A 20 -39.74 -6.00 11.30
C GLU A 20 -39.10 -5.48 10.03
N ASN A 21 -38.87 -4.16 10.04
CA ASN A 21 -37.98 -3.50 9.09
C ASN A 21 -36.62 -4.19 9.18
N GLU A 22 -36.40 -5.27 8.44
CA GLU A 22 -35.05 -5.54 7.95
C GLU A 22 -34.67 -4.31 7.13
N PRO A 23 -33.62 -3.57 7.50
CA PRO A 23 -33.09 -2.60 6.58
C PRO A 23 -32.59 -3.43 5.39
N LEU A 24 -33.37 -3.42 4.29
CA LEU A 24 -32.84 -3.54 2.95
C LEU A 24 -31.54 -2.75 2.97
N LEU A 25 -30.41 -3.45 2.87
CA LEU A 25 -29.07 -2.88 2.87
C LEU A 25 -29.12 -1.52 2.20
N SER A 26 -29.09 -0.46 3.01
CA SER A 26 -28.80 0.88 2.52
C SER A 26 -27.43 0.73 1.89
N THR A 27 -27.40 0.66 0.56
CA THR A 27 -26.19 0.42 -0.23
C THR A 27 -25.29 1.65 -0.24
N ALA A 28 -24.94 2.15 0.94
CA ALA A 28 -23.61 2.65 1.16
C ALA A 28 -22.78 1.41 1.48
N ALA A 29 -22.06 0.87 0.49
CA ALA A 29 -20.97 -0.04 0.80
C ALA A 29 -20.06 0.70 1.78
N VAL A 30 -20.05 0.28 3.05
CA VAL A 30 -19.09 0.81 4.01
C VAL A 30 -17.74 0.38 3.47
N VAL A 31 -16.97 1.35 2.98
CA VAL A 31 -15.61 1.09 2.51
C VAL A 31 -14.80 0.81 3.76
N ASP A 32 -14.40 -0.45 3.93
CA ASP A 32 -13.39 -0.80 4.91
C ASP A 32 -12.04 -0.26 4.41
N LEU A 33 -11.72 0.96 4.82
CA LEU A 33 -10.49 1.65 4.44
C LEU A 33 -9.25 0.93 4.96
N GLU A 34 -9.35 0.25 6.11
CA GLU A 34 -8.25 -0.52 6.69
C GLU A 34 -7.96 -1.76 5.85
N ALA A 35 -9.00 -2.52 5.46
CA ALA A 35 -8.82 -3.66 4.56
C ALA A 35 -8.29 -3.24 3.17
N LEU A 36 -8.72 -2.08 2.66
CA LEU A 36 -8.21 -1.54 1.40
C LEU A 36 -6.74 -1.10 1.53
N GLU A 37 -6.39 -0.41 2.62
CA GLU A 37 -5.01 -0.02 2.91
C GLU A 37 -4.10 -1.25 3.03
N TRP A 38 -4.53 -2.27 3.77
CA TRP A 38 -3.82 -3.55 3.86
C TRP A 38 -3.59 -4.15 2.47
N ALA A 39 -4.63 -4.21 1.63
CA ALA A 39 -4.52 -4.78 0.29
C ALA A 39 -3.57 -4.00 -0.63
N LEU A 40 -3.56 -2.66 -0.54
CA LEU A 40 -2.65 -1.80 -1.30
C LEU A 40 -1.18 -2.01 -0.93
N ASN A 41 -0.91 -2.48 0.29
CA ASN A 41 0.44 -2.68 0.81
C ASN A 41 0.94 -4.13 0.69
N LEU A 42 0.15 -5.04 0.09
CA LEU A 42 0.60 -6.40 -0.23
C LEU A 42 1.75 -6.41 -1.26
N ASP A 43 1.77 -5.43 -2.18
CA ASP A 43 2.78 -5.28 -3.22
C ASP A 43 3.41 -3.86 -3.18
N GLN A 44 4.04 -3.56 -2.04
CA GLN A 44 4.66 -2.26 -1.77
C GLN A 44 6.12 -2.17 -2.24
N TRP A 45 6.74 -3.27 -2.64
CA TRP A 45 8.18 -3.35 -2.88
C TRP A 45 8.59 -2.62 -4.16
N VAL A 46 9.82 -2.10 -4.17
CA VAL A 46 10.44 -1.48 -5.34
C VAL A 46 11.73 -2.22 -5.63
N ASP A 47 11.90 -2.65 -6.88
CA ASP A 47 13.14 -3.31 -7.31
C ASP A 47 14.36 -2.40 -7.12
N PRO A 48 15.55 -2.95 -6.87
CA PRO A 48 16.77 -2.15 -6.82
C PRO A 48 17.02 -1.41 -8.14
N GLY A 49 17.12 -0.08 -8.07
CA GLY A 49 17.24 0.79 -9.26
C GLY A 49 15.93 0.99 -10.03
N GLY A 50 14.81 0.50 -9.49
CA GLY A 50 13.47 0.84 -9.96
C GLY A 50 13.07 2.24 -9.50
N ARG A 51 12.15 2.86 -10.23
CA ARG A 51 11.57 4.15 -9.81
C ARG A 51 10.39 3.92 -8.86
N PRO A 52 10.42 4.43 -7.62
CA PRO A 52 9.32 4.25 -6.68
C PRO A 52 8.02 4.89 -7.18
N LEU A 53 8.11 6.03 -7.86
CA LEU A 53 6.97 6.77 -8.43
C LEU A 53 6.94 6.63 -9.96
N GLY A 54 7.14 5.39 -10.45
CA GLY A 54 7.12 5.03 -11.86
C GLY A 54 5.70 4.78 -12.42
N ASP A 55 5.64 4.36 -13.68
CA ASP A 55 4.36 4.18 -14.41
C ASP A 55 3.50 3.04 -13.83
N VAL A 56 4.12 1.99 -13.29
CA VAL A 56 3.41 0.91 -12.58
C VAL A 56 2.69 1.47 -11.35
N ARG A 57 3.39 2.26 -10.53
CA ARG A 57 2.81 2.89 -9.34
C ARG A 57 1.74 3.91 -9.73
N LEU A 58 1.94 4.65 -10.82
CA LEU A 58 0.93 5.56 -11.37
C LEU A 58 -0.37 4.83 -11.68
N ALA A 59 -0.32 3.71 -12.40
CA ALA A 59 -1.51 2.94 -12.77
C ALA A 59 -2.30 2.50 -11.53
N THR A 60 -1.60 2.03 -10.48
CA THR A 60 -2.21 1.66 -9.20
C THR A 60 -2.86 2.85 -8.51
N VAL A 61 -2.14 3.98 -8.39
CA VAL A 61 -2.62 5.21 -7.74
C VAL A 61 -3.82 5.79 -8.48
N GLU A 62 -3.78 5.86 -9.81
CA GLU A 62 -4.93 6.31 -10.61
C GLU A 62 -6.16 5.43 -10.41
N GLY A 63 -5.98 4.10 -10.43
CA GLY A 63 -7.05 3.14 -10.22
C GLY A 63 -7.69 3.28 -8.85
N LEU A 64 -6.85 3.44 -7.82
CA LEU A 64 -7.26 3.71 -6.44
C LEU A 64 -8.07 5.00 -6.36
N LEU A 65 -7.53 6.12 -6.84
CA LEU A 65 -8.18 7.43 -6.74
C LEU A 65 -9.52 7.48 -7.47
N LYS A 66 -9.61 6.88 -8.68
CA LYS A 66 -10.88 6.75 -9.41
C LYS A 66 -11.91 5.89 -8.67
N ARG A 67 -11.48 4.91 -7.88
CA ARG A 67 -12.38 4.08 -7.07
C ARG A 67 -12.84 4.82 -5.82
N LEU A 68 -11.92 5.47 -5.11
CA LEU A 68 -12.21 6.30 -3.94
C LEU A 68 -13.17 7.45 -4.28
N ASP A 69 -12.96 8.15 -5.41
CA ASP A 69 -13.83 9.23 -5.86
C ASP A 69 -15.27 8.78 -6.11
N ARG A 70 -15.45 7.63 -6.80
CA ARG A 70 -16.78 7.02 -7.02
C ARG A 70 -17.46 6.57 -5.74
N LEU A 71 -16.69 6.24 -4.72
CA LEU A 71 -17.18 5.86 -3.39
C LEU A 71 -17.45 7.08 -2.50
N GLY A 72 -17.21 8.30 -3.00
CA GLY A 72 -17.43 9.53 -2.26
C GLY A 72 -16.37 9.80 -1.20
N PHE A 73 -15.21 9.12 -1.25
CA PHE A 73 -14.10 9.36 -0.31
C PHE A 73 -13.67 10.83 -0.34
N GLU A 74 -13.43 11.37 0.84
CA GLU A 74 -12.90 12.71 1.08
C GLU A 74 -11.81 12.60 2.14
N GLY A 75 -10.60 13.04 1.80
CA GLY A 75 -9.45 12.82 2.66
C GLY A 75 -8.11 12.86 1.92
N VAL A 76 -7.11 12.22 2.52
CA VAL A 76 -5.73 12.17 2.06
C VAL A 76 -5.34 10.74 1.73
N VAL A 77 -4.77 10.56 0.54
CA VAL A 77 -3.99 9.38 0.18
C VAL A 77 -2.52 9.76 0.31
N THR A 78 -1.78 9.09 1.18
CA THR A 78 -0.35 9.35 1.38
C THR A 78 0.47 8.20 0.79
N LEU A 79 1.46 8.53 -0.02
CA LEU A 79 2.50 7.60 -0.47
C LEU A 79 3.77 7.87 0.33
N ASN A 80 4.09 6.95 1.24
CA ASN A 80 5.30 6.97 2.04
C ASN A 80 6.40 6.21 1.29
N VAL A 81 7.39 6.93 0.79
CA VAL A 81 8.48 6.36 -0.01
C VAL A 81 9.68 6.09 0.90
N HIS A 82 10.06 4.82 1.00
CA HIS A 82 11.17 4.33 1.81
C HIS A 82 12.26 3.74 0.92
N SER A 83 13.51 3.85 1.35
CA SER A 83 14.66 3.42 0.58
C SER A 83 15.48 2.37 1.31
N GLY A 84 15.79 1.31 0.58
CA GLY A 84 16.83 0.36 0.97
C GLY A 84 18.22 0.95 0.76
N VAL A 85 19.13 0.64 1.67
CA VAL A 85 20.56 0.90 1.57
C VAL A 85 21.19 -0.35 0.99
N PHE A 86 21.46 -0.35 -0.30
CA PHE A 86 22.02 -1.50 -0.99
C PHE A 86 23.55 -1.51 -0.90
N CYS A 87 24.10 -2.70 -0.74
CA CYS A 87 25.49 -2.99 -1.07
C CYS A 87 25.65 -3.02 -2.58
N GLN A 88 26.44 -2.08 -3.08
CA GLN A 88 26.60 -1.80 -4.50
C GLN A 88 28.06 -1.89 -4.95
N ASN A 89 28.24 -2.27 -6.21
CA ASN A 89 29.52 -2.28 -6.90
C ASN A 89 29.40 -1.56 -8.25
N ARG A 90 30.54 -1.09 -8.76
CA ARG A 90 30.58 -0.40 -10.05
C ARG A 90 30.75 -1.41 -11.18
N LYS A 91 29.80 -1.46 -12.10
CA LYS A 91 29.83 -2.28 -13.31
C LYS A 91 29.52 -1.42 -14.52
N LEU A 92 30.45 -1.36 -15.47
CA LEU A 92 30.34 -0.53 -16.69
C LEU A 92 29.97 0.94 -16.38
N GLY A 93 30.62 1.51 -15.35
CA GLY A 93 30.42 2.90 -14.93
C GLY A 93 29.17 3.17 -14.09
N ARG A 94 28.25 2.20 -13.95
CA ARG A 94 27.01 2.32 -13.17
C ARG A 94 27.10 1.57 -11.84
N TRP A 95 26.35 2.02 -10.84
CA TRP A 95 26.15 1.27 -9.61
C TRP A 95 25.12 0.16 -9.82
N VAL A 96 25.47 -1.04 -9.38
CA VAL A 96 24.59 -2.22 -9.41
C VAL A 96 24.69 -2.93 -8.07
N VAL A 97 23.64 -3.65 -7.69
CA VAL A 97 23.64 -4.50 -6.50
C VAL A 97 24.81 -5.50 -6.58
N ALA A 98 25.55 -5.61 -5.48
CA ALA A 98 26.70 -6.50 -5.39
C ALA A 98 26.29 -7.98 -5.49
N GLY A 99 27.24 -8.82 -5.92
CA GLY A 99 27.00 -10.25 -6.08
C GLY A 99 26.82 -10.97 -4.73
N PRO A 100 26.04 -12.07 -4.68
CA PRO A 100 25.65 -12.69 -3.42
C PRO A 100 26.80 -13.31 -2.61
N GLY A 101 27.93 -13.62 -3.26
CA GLY A 101 29.12 -14.21 -2.61
C GLY A 101 30.08 -13.20 -1.97
N GLN A 102 29.80 -11.90 -2.07
CA GLN A 102 30.63 -10.85 -1.46
C GLN A 102 30.18 -10.59 -0.03
N ILE A 103 31.07 -10.06 0.80
CA ILE A 103 30.72 -9.51 2.11
C ILE A 103 30.54 -8.00 2.02
N VAL A 104 29.81 -7.42 2.97
CA VAL A 104 29.46 -5.99 2.95
C VAL A 104 30.69 -5.08 3.03
N SER A 105 31.75 -5.49 3.73
CA SER A 105 33.01 -4.73 3.76
C SER A 105 33.72 -4.63 2.40
N GLN A 106 33.29 -5.41 1.40
CA GLN A 106 33.83 -5.37 0.04
C GLN A 106 32.94 -4.59 -0.95
N CYS A 107 31.83 -4.00 -0.51
CA CYS A 107 31.01 -3.16 -1.39
C CYS A 107 31.78 -1.89 -1.75
N GLY A 108 31.75 -1.50 -3.02
CA GLY A 108 32.27 -0.19 -3.44
C GLY A 108 31.45 0.98 -2.91
N TYR A 109 30.17 0.74 -2.56
CA TYR A 109 29.28 1.74 -1.99
C TYR A 109 28.13 1.10 -1.20
N LEU A 110 27.78 1.72 -0.07
CA LEU A 110 26.52 1.48 0.65
C LEU A 110 25.65 2.72 0.48
N GLY A 111 24.45 2.55 -0.07
CA GLY A 111 23.54 3.68 -0.23
C GLY A 111 22.26 3.33 -0.97
N THR A 112 21.40 4.32 -1.12
CA THR A 112 20.10 4.17 -1.78
C THR A 112 20.25 4.08 -3.30
N MET A 113 19.27 3.45 -3.94
CA MET A 113 19.15 3.41 -5.40
C MET A 113 17.87 4.14 -5.80
N GLN A 114 17.98 5.43 -6.13
CA GLN A 114 16.89 6.25 -6.68
C GLN A 114 15.63 6.39 -5.79
N ALA A 115 15.83 6.81 -4.54
CA ALA A 115 14.83 6.91 -3.45
C ALA A 115 13.53 7.68 -3.76
N ASP A 116 13.51 8.54 -4.77
CA ASP A 116 12.44 9.51 -5.02
C ASP A 116 12.21 9.76 -6.51
N GLU A 117 12.76 8.89 -7.37
CA GLU A 117 12.60 9.08 -8.81
C GLU A 117 11.15 8.86 -9.24
N GLN A 118 10.65 9.84 -9.99
CA GLN A 118 9.33 9.83 -10.60
C GLN A 118 9.41 9.69 -12.12
N SER A 119 8.39 9.09 -12.73
CA SER A 119 8.25 9.13 -14.18
C SER A 119 7.66 10.48 -14.63
N PRO A 120 7.94 10.92 -15.87
CA PRO A 120 7.29 12.11 -16.42
C PRO A 120 5.76 12.02 -16.45
N ALA A 121 5.21 10.81 -16.61
CA ALA A 121 3.78 10.59 -16.56
C ALA A 121 3.22 10.82 -15.14
N PHE A 122 3.91 10.32 -14.12
CA PHE A 122 3.54 10.54 -12.72
C PHE A 122 3.53 12.04 -12.39
N SER A 123 4.59 12.78 -12.78
CA SER A 123 4.65 14.24 -12.55
C SER A 123 3.51 15.00 -13.22
N ARG A 124 3.13 14.61 -14.46
CA ARG A 124 1.98 15.21 -15.15
C ARG A 124 0.65 14.88 -14.46
N PHE A 125 0.49 13.66 -13.99
CA PHE A 125 -0.70 13.26 -13.25
C PHE A 125 -0.90 14.13 -12.01
N LEU A 126 0.16 14.33 -11.22
CA LEU A 126 0.12 15.17 -10.02
C LEU A 126 -0.30 16.61 -10.32
N SER A 127 0.13 17.18 -11.45
CA SER A 127 -0.12 18.59 -11.77
C SER A 127 -1.42 18.87 -12.52
N SER A 128 -2.05 17.87 -13.13
CA SER A 128 -3.16 18.09 -14.06
C SER A 128 -4.38 17.18 -13.89
N SER A 129 -4.30 16.16 -13.01
CA SER A 129 -5.43 15.26 -12.77
C SER A 129 -6.64 16.00 -12.18
N PRO A 130 -7.82 15.96 -12.82
CA PRO A 130 -9.03 16.60 -12.28
C PRO A 130 -9.40 16.11 -10.88
N ILE A 131 -9.14 14.83 -10.57
CA ILE A 131 -9.40 14.25 -9.24
C ILE A 131 -8.54 14.91 -8.16
N LEU A 132 -7.32 15.36 -8.50
CA LEU A 132 -6.40 15.99 -7.55
C LEU A 132 -6.52 17.52 -7.52
N VAL A 133 -6.83 18.14 -8.66
CA VAL A 133 -6.90 19.61 -8.79
C VAL A 133 -8.24 20.17 -8.31
N ALA A 134 -9.35 19.46 -8.56
CA ALA A 134 -10.70 19.93 -8.26
C ALA A 134 -11.52 18.93 -7.42
N GLY A 135 -10.95 17.77 -7.09
CA GLY A 135 -11.62 16.74 -6.31
C GLY A 135 -11.48 16.92 -4.80
N ARG A 136 -12.10 15.99 -4.07
CA ARG A 136 -12.11 15.95 -2.59
C ARG A 136 -10.97 15.10 -1.99
N ILE A 137 -10.09 14.58 -2.86
CA ILE A 137 -9.00 13.68 -2.46
C ILE A 137 -7.68 14.41 -2.67
N ARG A 138 -6.88 14.51 -1.61
CA ARG A 138 -5.51 15.02 -1.68
C ARG A 138 -4.55 13.85 -1.80
N LEU A 139 -3.58 13.94 -2.69
CA LEU A 139 -2.47 12.99 -2.78
C LEU A 139 -1.22 13.64 -2.21
N GLU A 140 -0.67 13.04 -1.16
CA GLU A 140 0.59 13.47 -0.53
C GLU A 140 1.67 12.43 -0.77
N ILE A 141 2.90 12.90 -0.98
CA ILE A 141 4.08 12.06 -1.16
C ILE A 141 5.08 12.46 -0.10
N ILE A 142 5.47 11.51 0.75
CA ILE A 142 6.40 11.72 1.85
C ILE A 142 7.60 10.82 1.60
N ALA A 143 8.76 11.43 1.36
CA ALA A 143 10.02 10.70 1.21
C ALA A 143 10.67 10.52 2.59
N HIS A 144 10.72 9.28 3.07
CA HIS A 144 11.40 8.91 4.31
C HIS A 144 12.88 8.57 4.09
N GLY A 145 13.27 8.26 2.85
CA GLY A 145 14.60 7.75 2.54
C GLY A 145 14.90 6.50 3.38
N GLU A 146 16.08 6.46 3.98
CA GLU A 146 16.55 5.36 4.84
C GLU A 146 16.20 5.52 6.33
N SER A 147 15.53 6.61 6.71
CA SER A 147 15.31 6.98 8.13
C SER A 147 14.28 6.11 8.88
N SER A 148 13.48 5.33 8.16
CA SER A 148 12.40 4.52 8.72
C SER A 148 12.39 3.11 8.10
N PRO A 149 13.38 2.26 8.46
CA PRO A 149 13.48 0.91 7.94
C PRO A 149 12.35 0.03 8.48
N LEU A 150 11.79 -0.82 7.61
CA LEU A 150 10.87 -1.89 8.03
C LEU A 150 11.62 -3.00 8.79
N MET A 151 12.83 -3.31 8.32
CA MET A 151 13.73 -4.27 8.94
C MET A 151 15.07 -3.59 9.23
N ALA A 152 15.49 -3.61 10.49
CA ALA A 152 16.77 -3.02 10.90
C ALA A 152 17.94 -3.71 10.20
N TYR A 153 18.95 -2.93 9.80
CA TYR A 153 20.21 -3.49 9.32
C TYR A 153 21.04 -4.06 10.48
N PRO A 154 21.84 -5.11 10.24
CA PRO A 154 22.76 -5.63 11.26
C PRO A 154 23.80 -4.58 11.64
N VAL A 155 24.14 -4.51 12.93
CA VAL A 155 25.15 -3.58 13.46
C VAL A 155 26.55 -3.97 12.98
N ASP A 156 26.87 -5.27 13.00
CA ASP A 156 28.19 -5.80 12.60
C ASP A 156 28.27 -6.09 11.10
N ALA A 157 28.04 -5.05 10.30
CA ALA A 157 27.89 -5.17 8.85
C ALA A 157 29.09 -5.84 8.15
N GLU A 158 30.32 -5.63 8.62
CA GLU A 158 31.55 -5.99 7.90
C GLU A 158 31.69 -7.48 7.52
N SER A 159 31.12 -8.37 8.32
CA SER A 159 31.16 -9.83 8.10
C SER A 159 29.91 -10.39 7.44
N ILE A 160 28.87 -9.57 7.26
CA ILE A 160 27.59 -9.98 6.68
C ILE A 160 27.74 -10.14 5.18
N SER A 161 27.10 -11.17 4.62
CA SER A 161 27.05 -11.34 3.17
C SER A 161 26.25 -10.20 2.53
N ALA A 162 26.70 -9.74 1.36
CA ALA A 162 25.98 -8.78 0.54
C ALA A 162 24.57 -9.30 0.20
N ASN A 163 24.39 -10.62 0.05
CA ASN A 163 23.07 -11.22 -0.17
C ASN A 163 22.10 -10.96 1.00
N THR A 164 22.54 -11.24 2.23
CA THR A 164 21.74 -10.99 3.43
C THR A 164 21.42 -9.51 3.58
N TRP A 165 22.43 -8.65 3.43
CA TRP A 165 22.26 -7.20 3.50
C TRP A 165 21.28 -6.68 2.44
N ASN A 166 21.44 -7.10 1.18
CA ASN A 166 20.59 -6.66 0.08
C ASN A 166 19.18 -7.23 0.16
N GLY A 167 18.97 -8.38 0.81
CA GLY A 167 17.64 -8.88 1.16
C GLY A 167 16.92 -7.95 2.14
N ILE A 168 17.61 -7.47 3.17
CA ILE A 168 17.07 -6.45 4.10
C ILE A 168 16.81 -5.14 3.37
N ALA A 169 17.73 -4.73 2.49
CA ALA A 169 17.56 -3.54 1.66
C ALA A 169 16.33 -3.62 0.76
N ALA A 170 16.07 -4.77 0.14
CA ALA A 170 14.87 -4.97 -0.66
C ALA A 170 13.57 -4.82 0.16
N LEU A 171 13.54 -5.34 1.39
CA LEU A 171 12.40 -5.15 2.31
C LEU A 171 12.25 -3.69 2.77
N ASN A 172 13.34 -2.93 2.82
CA ASN A 172 13.28 -1.52 3.18
C ASN A 172 12.94 -0.61 1.98
N ASN A 173 13.12 -1.09 0.75
CA ASN A 173 12.86 -0.36 -0.48
C ASN A 173 11.39 -0.52 -0.92
N ARG A 174 10.53 0.40 -0.49
CA ARG A 174 9.08 0.24 -0.62
C ARG A 174 8.34 1.57 -0.73
N VAL A 175 7.11 1.51 -1.26
CA VAL A 175 6.14 2.61 -1.24
C VAL A 175 4.90 2.14 -0.49
N GLU A 176 4.72 2.65 0.72
CA GLU A 176 3.59 2.35 1.59
C GLU A 176 2.46 3.35 1.32
N THR A 177 1.25 2.87 1.10
CA THR A 177 0.06 3.71 0.89
C THR A 177 -0.73 3.80 2.18
N ARG A 178 -1.17 5.02 2.55
CA ARG A 178 -2.11 5.25 3.65
C ARG A 178 -3.33 6.05 3.24
N LEU A 179 -4.46 5.75 3.86
CA LEU A 179 -5.75 6.38 3.60
C LEU A 179 -6.26 7.06 4.88
N LEU A 180 -6.29 8.39 4.88
CA LEU A 180 -6.81 9.17 6.00
C LEU A 180 -8.08 9.90 5.56
N GLN A 181 -9.23 9.46 6.06
CA GLN A 181 -10.48 10.15 5.78
C GLN A 181 -10.58 11.43 6.63
N THR A 182 -11.13 12.51 6.06
CA THR A 182 -11.29 13.80 6.78
C THR A 182 -12.08 13.67 8.09
N ASN A 183 -12.91 12.63 8.21
CA ASN A 183 -13.83 12.43 9.32
C ASN A 183 -13.27 11.52 10.42
N GLN A 184 -12.03 11.03 10.27
CA GLN A 184 -11.36 10.07 11.15
C GLN A 184 -10.27 10.71 12.03
N ALA A 185 -10.21 12.05 12.13
CA ALA A 185 -9.38 12.72 13.13
C ALA A 185 -10.05 12.60 14.52
N GLN A 186 -9.69 11.56 15.28
CA GLN A 186 -9.95 11.45 16.71
C GLN A 186 -8.64 11.18 17.45
#